data_AF-A0A3C1SJR2-F1
#
_entry.id   AF-A0A3C1SJR2-F1
#
_cell.length_a   1.000
_cell.length_b   1.000
_cell.length_c   1.000
_cell.angle_alpha   90.00
_cell.angle_beta   90.00
_cell.angle_gamma   90.00
#
_symmetry.space_group_name_H-M   'P 1'
#
loop_
_entity.id
_entity.type
_entity.pdbx_description
1 polymer ?
#
loop_
_entity_poly.entity_id
_entity_poly.type
_entity_poly.pdbx_seq_one_letter_code
_entity_poly.pdbx_strand_id
1 'polypeptide(L)' 'MNKKIASQSISTDSVKDLQYTISIGASHFYTSDQTISDTIKRIDDALYLAKRVKNSYYIIR' A
#
# COMPACT_ATOMS: atom_id res chain seq x y z
N MET A 1 -4.95 -10.79 0.49
CA MET A 1 -5.89 -10.60 1.63
C MET A 1 -5.80 -9.15 2.08
N ASN A 2 -6.93 -8.44 2.19
CA ASN A 2 -6.97 -7.03 2.64
C ASN A 2 -7.01 -6.93 4.17
N LYS A 3 -6.20 -6.06 4.78
CA LYS A 3 -6.42 -5.61 6.16
C LYS A 3 -6.24 -4.10 6.29
N LYS A 4 -6.98 -3.48 7.22
CA LYS A 4 -6.91 -2.04 7.49
C LYS A 4 -5.66 -1.65 8.29
N ILE A 5 -5.20 -0.43 8.05
CA ILE A 5 -4.10 0.27 8.70
C ILE A 5 -4.72 1.45 9.46
N ALA A 6 -4.33 1.64 10.72
CA ALA A 6 -4.82 2.77 11.52
C ALA A 6 -4.31 4.10 10.95
N SER A 7 -5.18 5.11 10.97
CA SER A 7 -4.80 6.49 10.63
C SER A 7 -3.82 7.02 11.68
N GLN A 8 -2.85 7.82 11.24
CA GLN A 8 -1.89 8.49 12.11
C GLN A 8 -2.11 10.01 12.01
N SER A 9 -1.96 10.69 13.13
CA SER A 9 -2.02 12.16 13.21
C SER A 9 -0.62 12.69 13.49
N ILE A 10 -0.21 13.71 12.76
CA ILE A 10 0.96 14.52 13.11
C ILE A 10 0.45 15.91 13.46
N SER A 11 0.76 16.36 14.67
CA SER A 11 0.60 17.77 15.04
C SER A 11 1.84 18.53 14.57
N THR A 12 1.61 19.61 13.83
CA THR A 12 2.68 20.53 13.41
C THR A 12 2.51 21.83 14.18
N ASP A 13 3.61 22.46 14.58
CA ASP A 13 3.64 23.64 15.48
C ASP A 13 2.88 24.88 14.96
N SER A 14 2.26 24.82 13.77
CA SER A 14 1.63 26.00 13.15
C SER A 14 0.35 25.75 12.38
N VAL A 15 -0.09 24.50 12.16
CA VAL A 15 -1.30 24.21 11.37
C VAL A 15 -1.98 22.94 11.87
N LYS A 16 -3.32 23.02 11.99
CA LYS A 16 -4.32 21.94 12.22
C LYS A 16 -3.77 20.50 12.12
N ASP A 17 -4.18 19.65 13.07
CA ASP A 17 -3.89 18.22 13.05
C ASP A 17 -4.10 17.61 11.67
N LEU A 18 -3.00 17.19 11.03
CA LEU A 18 -3.04 16.56 9.73
C LEU A 18 -3.27 15.07 9.95
N GLN A 19 -4.44 14.58 9.55
CA GLN A 19 -4.71 13.15 9.48
C GLN A 19 -4.28 12.62 8.13
N TYR A 20 -3.39 11.64 8.13
CA TYR A 20 -2.99 10.93 6.92
C TYR A 20 -3.11 9.43 7.11
N THR A 21 -3.14 8.76 5.96
CA THR A 21 -3.39 7.33 5.87
C THR A 21 -2.50 6.76 4.80
N ILE A 22 -1.96 5.57 5.02
CA ILE A 22 -1.16 4.87 4.04
C ILE A 22 -1.92 3.68 3.47
N SER A 23 -1.62 3.32 2.23
CA SER A 23 -2.03 2.06 1.64
C SER A 23 -0.80 1.35 1.10
N ILE A 24 -0.72 0.03 1.26
CA ILE A 24 0.48 -0.76 0.94
C ILE A 24 0.11 -1.88 -0.03
N GLY A 25 0.79 -1.93 -1.17
CA GLY A 25 0.78 -3.08 -2.06
C GLY A 25 2.05 -3.91 -1.83
N ALA A 26 1.93 -5.23 -1.82
CA ALA A 26 3.07 -6.13 -1.78
C ALA A 26 2.84 -7.36 -2.64
N SER A 27 3.94 -7.94 -3.13
CA SER A 27 3.96 -9.20 -3.88
C SER A 27 5.16 -10.02 -3.40
N HIS A 28 5.06 -11.34 -3.51
CA HIS A 28 6.27 -12.15 -3.50
C HIS A 28 7.04 -11.93 -4.81
N PHE A 29 8.35 -12.18 -4.74
CA PHE A 29 9.17 -12.37 -5.92
C PHE A 29 9.00 -13.83 -6.37
N TYR A 30 8.55 -14.06 -7.60
CA TYR A 30 8.37 -15.42 -8.12
C TYR A 30 9.48 -15.74 -9.12
N THR A 31 9.86 -17.01 -9.17
CA THR A 31 10.83 -17.49 -10.16
C THR A 31 10.32 -17.40 -11.60
N SER A 32 9.00 -17.23 -11.79
CA SER A 32 8.37 -16.99 -13.09
C SER A 32 8.48 -15.54 -13.58
N ASP A 33 8.97 -14.62 -12.74
CA ASP A 33 9.17 -13.23 -13.14
C ASP A 33 10.33 -13.15 -14.12
N GLN A 34 10.03 -12.73 -15.35
CA GLN A 34 11.06 -12.58 -16.37
C GLN A 34 11.92 -11.35 -16.07
N THR A 35 11.32 -10.33 -15.46
CA THR A 35 11.97 -9.08 -15.10
C THR A 35 11.52 -8.55 -13.74
N ILE A 36 12.32 -7.65 -13.14
CA ILE A 36 11.92 -6.87 -11.96
C ILE A 36 10.67 -6.04 -12.25
N SER A 37 10.49 -5.59 -13.51
CA SER A 37 9.31 -4.82 -13.94
C SER A 37 8.01 -5.59 -13.71
N ASP A 38 8.01 -6.91 -13.91
CA ASP A 38 6.83 -7.75 -13.67
C ASP A 38 6.45 -7.78 -12.19
N THR A 39 7.46 -7.84 -11.31
CA THR A 39 7.26 -7.74 -9.86
C THR A 39 6.71 -6.37 -9.47
N ILE A 40 7.27 -5.29 -10.01
CA ILE A 40 6.81 -3.92 -9.71
C ILE A 40 5.38 -3.73 -10.19
N LYS A 41 5.02 -4.20 -11.39
CA LYS A 41 3.66 -4.13 -11.92
C LYS A 41 2.66 -4.81 -10.98
N ARG A 42 2.97 -6.00 -10.47
CA ARG A 42 2.12 -6.67 -9.47
C ARG A 42 2.03 -5.91 -8.15
N ILE A 43 3.13 -5.31 -7.69
CA ILE A 43 3.11 -4.48 -6.48
C ILE A 43 2.16 -3.27 -6.69
N ASP A 44 2.20 -2.65 -7.86
CA ASP A 44 1.29 -1.55 -8.21
C ASP A 44 -0.18 -2.01 -8.27
N ASP A 45 -0.45 -3.15 -8.90
CA ASP A 45 -1.79 -3.76 -8.92
C ASP A 45 -2.30 -4.03 -7.49
N ALA A 46 -1.43 -4.56 -6.61
CA ALA A 46 -1.75 -4.78 -5.21
C ALA A 46 -2.04 -3.45 -4.49
N LEU A 47 -1.25 -2.41 -4.74
CA LEU A 47 -1.44 -1.09 -4.15
C LEU A 47 -2.76 -0.46 -4.62
N TYR A 48 -3.11 -0.62 -5.90
CA TYR A 48 -4.38 -0.17 -6.45
C TYR A 48 -5.56 -0.82 -5.72
N LEU A 49 -5.52 -2.14 -5.50
CA LEU A 49 -6.54 -2.86 -4.73
C LEU A 49 -6.62 -2.37 -3.27
N ALA A 50 -5.48 -2.11 -2.64
CA ALA A 50 -5.43 -1.57 -1.29
C ALA A 50 -6.04 -0.15 -1.19
N LYS A 51 -5.80 0.71 -2.18
CA LYS A 51 -6.36 2.06 -2.25
C LYS A 51 -7.88 2.06 -2.43
N ARG A 52 -8.46 1.07 -3.13
CA ARG A 52 -9.93 0.95 -3.29
C ARG A 52 -10.65 0.77 -1.94
N VAL A 53 -10.03 0.05 -1.00
CA VAL A 53 -10.59 -0.17 0.35
C VAL A 53 -10.28 1.00 1.30
N LYS A 54 -9.27 1.82 0.95
CA LYS A 54 -8.66 2.90 1.75
C LYS A 54 -7.99 2.38 3.02
N ASN A 55 -6.85 2.97 3.36
CA ASN A 55 -6.11 2.72 4.59
C ASN A 55 -5.88 1.22 4.80
N SER A 56 -5.41 0.52 3.78
CA SER A 56 -5.31 -0.93 3.83
C SER A 56 -4.03 -1.43 3.19
N TYR A 57 -3.70 -2.70 3.43
CA TYR A 57 -2.69 -3.38 2.64
C TYR A 57 -3.28 -4.56 1.89
N TYR A 58 -2.71 -4.83 0.72
CA TYR A 58 -3.00 -6.01 -0.07
C TYR A 58 -1.71 -6.71 -0.48
N ILE A 59 -1.68 -8.02 -0.28
CA ILE A 59 -0.55 -8.87 -0.67
C ILE A 59 -1.03 -9.84 -1.73
N ILE A 60 -0.40 -9.81 -2.90
CA ILE A 60 -0.55 -10.79 -3.96
C ILE A 60 0.36 -11.99 -3.65
N ARG A 61 -0.26 -13.18 -3.62
CA ARG A 61 0.36 -14.47 -3.39
C ARG A 61 0.30 -15.32 -4.65
#